data_AF-A0A938VUU1-F1
#
_entry.id   AF-A0A938VUU1-F1
#
_cell.length_a   1.000
_cell.length_b   1.000
_cell.length_c   1.000
_cell.angle_alpha   90.00
_cell.angle_beta   90.00
_cell.angle_gamma   90.00
#
_symmetry.space_group_name_H-M   'P 1'
#
loop_
_entity.id
_entity.type
_entity.pdbx_description
1 polymer ?
#
loop_
_entity_poly.entity_id
_entity_poly.type
_entity_poly.pdbx_seq_one_letter_code
_entity_poly.pdbx_strand_id
1 'polypeptide(L)'
;ASGQHRLRMCELAIAGRPEFAVSEVDLERAPPSYTVDTIRTLHAAHPGDDLWLIVGADTLGDLPAWRDVAGILALVRLVAVTRPGYPSEPPPALVAAVPAAVNRIEFHAMSPIEIAASTVRDLAAHGAPLDAYLPPDVRDYVRAHRLYQG
;
A
#
# COMPACT_ATOMS: atom_id res chain seq x y z
N ALA A 1 16.42 -2.06 1.59
CA ALA A 1 16.10 -3.50 1.73
C ALA A 1 15.67 -4.06 0.37
N SER A 2 16.12 -5.25 0.01
CA SER A 2 15.68 -5.93 -1.23
C SER A 2 14.18 -6.24 -1.21
N GLY A 3 13.60 -6.60 -2.36
CA GLY A 3 12.20 -7.05 -2.44
C GLY A 3 11.91 -8.22 -1.50
N GLN A 4 12.81 -9.20 -1.46
CA GLN A 4 12.72 -10.38 -0.60
C GLN A 4 12.76 -10.04 0.90
N HIS A 5 13.58 -9.08 1.32
CA HIS A 5 13.54 -8.64 2.72
C HIS A 5 12.22 -7.96 3.07
N ARG A 6 11.64 -7.16 2.15
CA ARG A 6 10.34 -6.50 2.39
C ARG A 6 9.20 -7.51 2.46
N LEU A 7 9.19 -8.50 1.56
CA LEU A 7 8.23 -9.61 1.58
C LEU A 7 8.24 -10.29 2.96
N ARG A 8 9.42 -10.70 3.41
CA ARG A 8 9.57 -11.38 4.71
C ARG A 8 9.14 -10.51 5.90
N MET A 9 9.44 -9.21 5.87
CA MET A 9 8.97 -8.29 6.92
C MET A 9 7.44 -8.17 6.93
N CYS A 10 6.78 -8.17 5.76
CA CYS A 10 5.33 -8.17 5.69
C CYS A 10 4.73 -9.46 6.25
N GLU A 11 5.29 -10.64 5.91
CA GLU A 11 4.83 -11.93 6.43
C GLU A 11 4.91 -11.99 7.97
N LEU A 12 6.02 -11.51 8.53
CA LEU A 12 6.21 -11.43 9.98
C LEU A 12 5.21 -10.44 10.62
N ALA A 13 4.92 -9.32 9.96
CA ALA A 13 3.98 -8.31 10.46
C ALA A 13 2.54 -8.83 10.56
N ILE A 14 2.16 -9.80 9.72
CA ILE A 14 0.81 -10.38 9.69
C ILE A 14 0.75 -11.78 10.32
N ALA A 15 1.85 -12.27 10.91
CA ALA A 15 1.89 -13.60 11.49
C ALA A 15 0.79 -13.78 12.57
N GLY A 16 0.04 -14.88 12.46
CA GLY A 16 -1.09 -15.16 13.37
C GLY A 16 -2.37 -14.39 13.08
N ARG A 17 -2.44 -13.63 11.97
CA ARG A 17 -3.63 -12.90 11.55
C ARG A 17 -4.27 -13.55 10.31
N PRO A 18 -5.22 -14.48 10.46
CA PRO A 18 -5.79 -15.25 9.36
C PRO A 18 -6.52 -14.40 8.31
N GLU A 19 -6.89 -13.17 8.65
CA GLU A 19 -7.53 -12.21 7.76
C GLU A 19 -6.57 -11.52 6.79
N PHE A 20 -5.25 -11.74 6.91
CA PHE A 20 -4.24 -11.16 6.04
C PHE A 20 -3.45 -12.22 5.27
N ALA A 21 -3.03 -11.86 4.06
CA ALA A 21 -2.07 -12.58 3.25
C ALA A 21 -1.11 -11.59 2.58
N VAL A 22 0.10 -12.03 2.26
CA VAL A 22 1.06 -11.26 1.47
C VAL A 22 1.13 -11.86 0.07
N SER A 23 1.07 -11.02 -0.96
CA SER A 23 1.17 -11.43 -2.35
C SER A 23 2.53 -11.07 -2.94
N GLU A 24 3.12 -11.99 -3.68
CA GLU A 24 4.39 -11.81 -4.40
C GLU A 24 4.21 -11.27 -5.83
N VAL A 25 2.96 -11.03 -6.26
CA VAL A 25 2.59 -10.73 -7.65
C VAL A 25 3.41 -9.60 -8.29
N ASP A 26 3.79 -8.58 -7.51
CA ASP A 26 4.60 -7.45 -7.99
C ASP A 26 6.10 -7.76 -7.99
N LEU A 27 6.56 -8.67 -7.13
CA LEU A 27 7.97 -9.10 -7.08
C LEU A 27 8.34 -10.06 -8.20
N GLU A 28 7.37 -10.86 -8.66
CA GLU A 28 7.54 -11.78 -9.80
C GLU A 28 7.56 -11.06 -11.15
N ARG A 29 7.16 -9.79 -11.18
CA ARG A 29 7.08 -8.98 -12.40
C ARG A 29 8.35 -8.17 -12.62
N ALA A 30 8.81 -8.11 -13.88
CA ALA A 30 9.90 -7.22 -14.26
C ALA A 30 9.48 -5.74 -14.09
N PRO A 31 10.34 -4.87 -13.52
CA PRO A 31 10.02 -3.47 -13.32
C PRO A 31 9.93 -2.71 -14.66
N PRO A 32 9.10 -1.65 -14.75
CA PRO A 32 8.19 -1.16 -13.70
C PRO A 32 6.92 -2.04 -13.55
N SER A 33 6.46 -2.21 -12.31
CA SER A 33 5.13 -2.77 -12.04
C SER A 33 4.07 -1.66 -12.03
N TYR A 34 2.89 -1.94 -12.57
CA TYR A 34 1.75 -1.01 -12.60
C TYR A 34 0.55 -1.62 -11.87
N THR A 35 -0.13 -0.82 -11.05
CA THR A 35 -1.28 -1.26 -10.24
C THR A 35 -2.39 -1.93 -11.05
N VAL A 36 -2.65 -1.45 -12.28
CA VAL A 36 -3.66 -2.07 -13.17
C VAL A 36 -3.32 -3.52 -13.49
N ASP A 37 -2.05 -3.86 -13.65
CA ASP A 37 -1.63 -5.21 -13.99
C ASP A 37 -1.71 -6.15 -12.78
N THR A 38 -1.38 -5.63 -11.59
CA THR A 38 -1.59 -6.31 -10.30
C THR A 38 -3.07 -6.65 -10.11
N ILE A 39 -3.96 -5.67 -10.29
CA ILE A 39 -5.41 -5.85 -10.16
C ILE A 39 -5.95 -6.85 -11.15
N ARG A 40 -5.54 -6.78 -12.43
CA ARG A 40 -5.95 -7.76 -13.45
C ARG A 40 -5.54 -9.18 -13.07
N THR A 41 -4.33 -9.34 -12.53
CA THR A 41 -3.82 -10.65 -12.10
C THR A 41 -4.65 -11.20 -10.93
N LEU A 42 -4.91 -10.37 -9.91
CA LEU A 42 -5.72 -10.76 -8.76
C LEU A 42 -7.18 -11.05 -9.15
N HIS A 43 -7.77 -10.22 -10.02
CA HIS A 43 -9.14 -10.42 -10.49
C HIS A 43 -9.28 -11.73 -11.29
N ALA A 44 -8.30 -12.06 -12.12
CA ALA A 44 -8.29 -13.33 -12.87
C ALA A 44 -8.13 -14.55 -11.95
N ALA A 45 -7.35 -14.43 -10.87
CA ALA A 45 -7.21 -15.48 -9.87
C ALA A 45 -8.46 -15.65 -8.99
N HIS A 46 -9.25 -14.58 -8.83
CA HIS A 46 -10.42 -14.51 -7.95
C HIS A 46 -11.65 -13.93 -8.68
N PRO A 47 -12.18 -14.59 -9.73
CA PRO A 47 -13.19 -14.00 -10.62
C PRO A 47 -14.56 -13.78 -9.98
N GLY A 48 -14.82 -14.35 -8.79
CA GLY A 48 -16.05 -14.16 -8.03
C GLY A 48 -15.96 -13.11 -6.94
N ASP A 49 -14.77 -12.55 -6.70
CA ASP A 49 -14.52 -11.69 -5.54
C ASP A 49 -14.65 -10.20 -5.93
N ASP A 50 -15.28 -9.43 -5.05
CA ASP A 50 -15.22 -7.96 -5.13
C ASP A 50 -13.86 -7.48 -4.64
N LEU A 51 -13.10 -6.81 -5.50
CA LEU A 51 -11.80 -6.27 -5.15
C LEU A 51 -11.90 -4.83 -4.63
N TRP A 52 -11.20 -4.58 -3.53
CA TRP A 52 -11.10 -3.26 -2.90
C TRP A 52 -9.64 -2.84 -2.86
N LEU A 53 -9.31 -1.72 -3.51
CA LEU A 53 -7.96 -1.15 -3.49
C LEU A 53 -7.88 -0.06 -2.42
N ILE A 54 -7.07 -0.30 -1.39
CA ILE A 54 -6.84 0.66 -0.31
C ILE A 54 -5.61 1.51 -0.64
N VAL A 55 -5.77 2.83 -0.64
CA VAL A 55 -4.69 3.82 -0.85
C VAL A 55 -4.77 4.93 0.19
N GLY A 56 -3.65 5.61 0.44
CA GLY A 56 -3.68 6.86 1.19
C GLY A 56 -4.32 7.99 0.38
N ALA A 57 -5.01 8.91 1.03
CA ALA A 57 -5.61 10.07 0.37
C ALA A 57 -4.57 11.00 -0.28
N ASP A 58 -3.31 10.92 0.14
CA ASP A 58 -2.16 11.58 -0.50
C ASP A 58 -1.92 11.10 -1.94
N THR A 59 -2.30 9.86 -2.26
CA THR A 59 -2.14 9.26 -3.58
C THR A 59 -3.19 9.76 -4.59
N LEU A 60 -4.29 10.36 -4.13
CA LEU A 60 -5.40 10.76 -5.01
C LEU A 60 -5.01 11.81 -6.05
N GLY A 61 -4.08 12.71 -5.71
CA GLY A 61 -3.59 13.74 -6.64
C GLY A 61 -2.91 13.15 -7.87
N ASP A 62 -2.20 12.02 -7.69
CA ASP A 62 -1.46 11.34 -8.76
C ASP A 62 -2.31 10.30 -9.51
N LEU A 63 -3.44 9.89 -8.93
CA LEU A 63 -4.31 8.84 -9.48
C LEU A 63 -4.75 9.10 -10.94
N PRO A 64 -5.07 10.33 -11.40
CA PRO A 64 -5.39 10.59 -12.80
C PRO A 64 -4.25 10.23 -13.78
N ALA A 65 -3.01 10.25 -13.31
CA ALA A 65 -1.82 9.91 -14.10
C ALA A 65 -1.47 8.42 -14.04
N TRP A 66 -2.19 7.61 -13.24
CA TRP A 66 -1.96 6.18 -13.19
C TRP A 66 -2.27 5.52 -14.52
N ARG A 67 -1.45 4.54 -14.87
CA ARG A 67 -1.64 3.75 -16.09
C ARG A 67 -3.00 3.06 -16.05
N ASP A 68 -3.86 3.43 -17.00
CA ASP A 68 -5.21 2.86 -17.15
C ASP A 68 -6.05 2.99 -15.87
N VAL A 69 -6.14 4.21 -15.33
CA VAL A 69 -6.98 4.55 -14.16
C VAL A 69 -8.45 4.16 -14.37
N ALA A 70 -8.96 4.27 -15.60
CA ALA A 70 -10.31 3.82 -15.94
C ALA A 70 -10.47 2.30 -15.77
N GLY A 71 -9.51 1.50 -16.28
CA GLY A 71 -9.49 0.06 -16.09
C GLY A 71 -9.31 -0.37 -14.64
N ILE A 72 -8.53 0.38 -13.85
CA ILE A 72 -8.43 0.17 -12.40
C ILE A 72 -9.81 0.33 -11.75
N LEU A 73 -10.44 1.48 -11.92
CA LEU A 73 -11.73 1.76 -11.27
C LEU A 73 -12.87 0.89 -11.82
N ALA A 74 -12.75 0.34 -13.02
CA ALA A 74 -13.71 -0.65 -13.54
C ALA A 74 -13.63 -1.99 -12.78
N LEU A 75 -12.45 -2.37 -12.29
CA LEU A 75 -12.20 -3.68 -11.67
C LEU A 75 -12.25 -3.66 -10.14
N VAL A 76 -12.10 -2.49 -9.51
CA VAL A 76 -12.06 -2.38 -8.03
C VAL A 76 -13.02 -1.31 -7.51
N ARG A 77 -13.27 -1.34 -6.20
CA ARG A 77 -13.67 -0.17 -5.43
C ARG A 77 -12.43 0.44 -4.80
N LEU A 78 -12.26 1.75 -4.91
CA LEU A 78 -11.12 2.45 -4.31
C LEU A 78 -11.49 2.93 -2.91
N VAL A 79 -10.70 2.59 -1.91
CA VAL A 79 -10.80 3.12 -0.55
C VAL A 79 -9.65 4.10 -0.34
N ALA A 80 -9.97 5.39 -0.32
CA ALA A 80 -9.03 6.45 0.01
C ALA A 80 -9.05 6.72 1.52
N VAL A 81 -7.97 6.34 2.19
CA VAL A 81 -7.84 6.51 3.64
C VAL A 81 -7.34 7.92 3.94
N THR A 82 -8.15 8.73 4.61
CA THR A 82 -7.86 10.15 4.87
C THR A 82 -7.25 10.36 6.25
N ARG A 83 -6.29 11.30 6.33
CA ARG A 83 -5.73 11.81 7.58
C ARG A 83 -6.23 13.25 7.79
N PRO A 84 -6.23 13.78 9.03
CA PRO A 84 -6.54 15.18 9.26
C PRO A 84 -5.71 16.10 8.35
N GLY A 85 -6.38 17.01 7.65
CA GLY A 85 -5.75 17.93 6.69
C GLY A 85 -5.64 17.41 5.25
N TYR A 86 -6.06 16.18 4.95
CA TYR A 86 -6.11 15.66 3.58
C TYR A 86 -7.52 15.75 2.95
N PRO A 87 -7.61 15.78 1.61
CA PRO A 87 -8.89 15.80 0.91
C PRO A 87 -9.77 14.59 1.26
N SER A 88 -11.06 14.84 1.35
CA SER A 88 -12.11 13.82 1.50
C SER A 88 -13.02 13.74 0.28
N GLU A 89 -12.56 14.30 -0.84
CA GLU A 89 -13.27 14.32 -2.11
C GLU A 89 -12.33 13.99 -3.28
N PRO A 90 -12.84 13.41 -4.39
CA PRO A 90 -12.05 13.13 -5.57
C PRO A 90 -11.51 14.43 -6.20
N PRO A 91 -10.24 14.50 -6.61
CA PRO A 91 -9.70 15.71 -7.22
C PRO A 91 -10.37 16.00 -8.57
N PRO A 92 -10.56 17.28 -8.95
CA PRO A 92 -11.24 17.63 -10.21
C PRO A 92 -10.65 16.97 -11.45
N ALA A 93 -9.32 16.81 -11.50
CA ALA A 93 -8.62 16.12 -12.59
C ALA A 93 -9.04 14.64 -12.70
N LEU A 94 -9.28 13.96 -11.57
CA LEU A 94 -9.78 12.59 -11.55
C LEU A 94 -11.23 12.53 -12.01
N VAL A 95 -12.07 13.45 -11.53
CA VAL A 95 -13.47 13.54 -11.97
C VAL A 95 -13.56 13.77 -13.48
N ALA A 96 -12.68 14.61 -14.04
CA ALA A 96 -12.61 14.83 -15.48
C ALA A 96 -12.09 13.60 -16.26
N ALA A 97 -11.12 12.87 -15.71
CA ALA A 97 -10.56 11.69 -16.36
C ALA A 97 -11.51 10.49 -16.39
N VAL A 98 -12.29 10.28 -15.33
CA VAL A 98 -13.11 9.07 -15.12
C VAL A 98 -14.48 9.39 -14.50
N PRO A 99 -15.29 10.29 -15.09
CA PRO A 99 -16.51 10.82 -14.46
C PRO A 99 -17.52 9.74 -14.04
N ALA A 100 -17.65 8.68 -14.84
CA ALA A 100 -18.58 7.59 -14.58
C ALA A 100 -18.14 6.63 -13.47
N ALA A 101 -16.86 6.67 -13.05
CA ALA A 101 -16.28 5.74 -12.09
C ALA A 101 -15.97 6.39 -10.74
N VAL A 102 -16.23 7.70 -10.58
CA VAL A 102 -15.99 8.45 -9.34
C VAL A 102 -16.82 7.90 -8.17
N ASN A 103 -18.02 7.37 -8.46
CA ASN A 103 -18.88 6.71 -7.48
C ASN A 103 -18.32 5.39 -6.92
N ARG A 104 -17.19 4.90 -7.45
CA ARG A 104 -16.48 3.72 -6.96
C ARG A 104 -15.36 4.08 -5.98
N ILE A 105 -15.28 5.34 -5.58
CA ILE A 105 -14.29 5.85 -4.61
C ILE A 105 -15.01 6.12 -3.29
N GLU A 106 -14.52 5.50 -2.23
CA GLU A 106 -14.97 5.69 -0.87
C GLU A 106 -13.87 6.32 -0.02
N PHE A 107 -14.26 7.27 0.83
CA PHE A 107 -13.33 7.96 1.73
C PHE A 107 -13.53 7.46 3.16
N HIS A 108 -12.46 6.98 3.76
CA HIS A 108 -12.49 6.45 5.12
C HIS A 108 -11.49 7.21 5.99
N ALA A 109 -11.98 7.88 7.03
CA ALA A 109 -11.12 8.59 7.97
C ALA A 109 -10.40 7.58 8.88
N MET A 110 -9.08 7.71 9.02
CA MET A 110 -8.30 6.96 10.00
C MET A 110 -7.78 7.88 11.10
N SER A 111 -7.63 7.32 12.30
CA SER A 111 -6.83 7.98 13.34
C SER A 111 -5.40 8.18 12.83
N PRO A 112 -4.78 9.36 13.08
CA PRO A 112 -3.40 9.59 12.70
C PRO A 112 -2.48 8.52 13.30
N ILE A 113 -1.65 7.92 12.44
CA ILE A 113 -0.50 7.14 12.88
C ILE A 113 0.72 7.99 12.52
N GLU A 114 1.35 8.57 13.54
CA GLU A 114 2.54 9.41 13.39
C GLU A 114 3.81 8.54 13.25
N ILE A 115 3.82 7.65 12.26
CA ILE A 115 4.96 6.80 11.97
C ILE A 115 5.25 6.86 10.47
N ALA A 116 6.49 7.23 10.13
CA ALA A 116 6.99 7.21 8.77
C ALA A 116 8.08 6.13 8.63
N ALA A 117 8.10 5.44 7.49
CA ALA A 117 9.14 4.47 7.21
C ALA A 117 10.54 5.10 7.14
N SER A 118 10.67 6.38 6.76
CA SER A 118 11.92 7.13 6.84
C SER A 118 12.44 7.22 8.26
N THR A 119 11.60 7.64 9.22
CA THR A 119 11.94 7.69 10.65
C THR A 119 12.44 6.34 11.16
N VAL A 120 11.76 5.25 10.82
CA VAL A 120 12.18 3.89 11.23
C VAL A 120 13.53 3.51 10.63
N ARG A 121 13.78 3.83 9.35
CA ARG A 121 15.07 3.56 8.71
C ARG A 121 16.20 4.38 9.33
N ASP A 122 15.95 5.65 9.62
CA ASP A 122 16.95 6.54 10.24
C ASP A 122 17.31 6.05 11.65
N LEU A 123 16.31 5.65 12.45
CA LEU A 123 16.54 5.04 13.76
C LEU A 123 17.35 3.73 13.64
N ALA A 124 17.00 2.87 12.69
CA ALA A 124 17.71 1.61 12.46
C ALA A 124 19.17 1.84 12.05
N ALA A 125 19.44 2.85 11.21
CA ALA A 125 20.78 3.24 10.79
C ALA A 125 21.67 3.69 11.97
N HIS A 126 21.08 4.35 12.98
CA HIS A 126 21.78 4.82 14.17
C HIS A 126 21.76 3.81 15.34
N GLY A 127 21.28 2.58 15.11
CA GLY A 127 21.19 1.56 16.17
C GLY A 127 20.20 1.92 17.28
N ALA A 128 19.27 2.83 17.03
CA ALA A 128 18.29 3.26 18.00
C ALA A 128 17.18 2.20 18.22
N PRO A 129 16.48 2.22 19.37
CA PRO A 129 15.35 1.32 19.62
C PRO A 129 14.24 1.48 18.58
N LEU A 130 13.63 0.36 18.16
CA LEU A 130 12.54 0.32 17.16
C LEU A 130 11.24 -0.22 17.74
N ASP A 131 11.24 -0.55 19.03
CA ASP A 131 10.20 -1.27 19.76
C ASP A 131 8.86 -0.52 19.78
N ALA A 132 8.90 0.80 19.69
CA ALA A 132 7.70 1.65 19.60
C ALA A 132 7.09 1.71 18.20
N TYR A 133 7.78 1.19 17.17
CA TYR A 133 7.41 1.39 15.76
C TYR A 133 7.16 0.10 14.98
N LEU A 134 7.74 -1.02 15.41
CA LEU A 134 7.69 -2.28 14.68
C LEU A 134 7.22 -3.43 15.58
N PRO A 135 6.45 -4.40 15.04
CA PRO A 135 6.22 -5.67 15.71
C PRO A 135 7.55 -6.36 16.10
N PRO A 136 7.61 -7.09 17.24
CA PRO A 136 8.84 -7.72 17.72
C PRO A 136 9.57 -8.54 16.66
N ASP A 137 8.85 -9.37 15.90
CA ASP A 137 9.45 -10.25 14.90
C ASP A 137 10.05 -9.47 13.71
N VAL A 138 9.40 -8.38 13.30
CA VAL A 138 9.91 -7.48 12.24
C VAL A 138 11.15 -6.74 12.73
N ARG A 139 11.13 -6.21 13.95
CA ARG A 139 12.27 -5.56 14.60
C ARG A 139 13.46 -6.49 14.67
N ASP A 140 13.26 -7.72 15.13
CA ASP A 140 14.34 -8.69 15.32
C ASP A 140 14.90 -9.14 13.97
N TYR A 141 14.05 -9.27 12.95
CA TYR A 141 14.48 -9.52 11.58
C TYR A 141 15.34 -8.37 11.00
N VAL A 142 14.92 -7.11 11.20
CA VAL A 142 15.68 -5.92 10.79
C VAL A 142 17.08 -5.91 11.42
N ARG A 143 17.16 -6.21 12.73
CA ARG A 143 18.43 -6.27 13.47
C ARG A 143 19.32 -7.42 12.99
N ALA A 144 18.77 -8.63 12.86
CA ALA A 144 19.51 -9.82 12.46
C ALA A 144 20.14 -9.69 11.06
N HIS A 145 19.45 -9.00 10.14
CA HIS A 145 19.92 -8.80 8.76
C HIS A 145 20.62 -7.45 8.55
N ARG A 146 20.86 -6.67 9.63
CA ARG A 146 21.47 -5.34 9.58
C ARG A 146 20.83 -4.43 8.52
N LEU A 147 19.51 -4.51 8.38
CA LEU A 147 18.81 -3.70 7.37
C LEU A 147 18.91 -2.23 7.75
N TYR A 148 19.15 -1.38 6.74
CA TYR A 148 19.27 0.07 6.87
C TYR A 148 20.51 0.55 7.64
N GLN A 149 21.43 -0.34 7.98
CA GLN A 149 22.74 0.00 8.54
C GLN A 149 23.73 0.05 7.38
N GLY A 150 24.06 1.25 6.92
CA GLY A 150 24.96 1.49 5.78
C GLY A 150 25.20 2.98 5.57
#